data_AF-A0A2H0TZV4-F1
#
_entry.id   AF-A0A2H0TZV4-F1
#
_cell.length_a   1.000
_cell.length_b   1.000
_cell.length_c   1.000
_cell.angle_alpha   90.00
_cell.angle_beta   90.00
_cell.angle_gamma   90.00
#
_symmetry.space_group_name_H-M   'P 1'
#
loop_
_entity.id
_entity.type
_entity.pdbx_description
1 polymer ?
#
loop_
_entity_poly.entity_id
_entity_poly.type
_entity_poly.pdbx_seq_one_letter_code
_entity_poly.pdbx_strand_id
1 'polypeptide(L)'
;SIVFSLFIKEIAITFPALVVLIDLFFSQKESIKGTILRVSKRLSVFVLVFILYLLIRYGVVGYVVGYYGSEHLSLNFLPKLKMFVDIVLSMFVYSPYRQTFKEILFKYPYILGFLFFFITLVTWFVSKKYKDKVLWFSFLSFFITVLPFLNVNFSFYSDEGERYAYLVSVFFVIFLAQFFHLLFSKLKISTILYFSFVGLFVGVSLFEYFHKEDYWVKSALIRDNMLNEFAEKLDKSKNNYFIFLAMPDNFSGAQLTRNGVLDMFKLENNFFGMSGERVTIYTLPTKFDYGQKILDFSMNDDFSLSMEAKVKEHVFTGEIYYFSYYGKFSLENYNKVVSIGESVVANLSKERIEKSPYDIQLVYFDGQRLNFVALN
;
A
#
# COMPACT_ATOMS: atom_id res chain seq x y z
N SER A 1 2.16 -21.62 11.26
CA SER A 1 2.68 -20.48 10.47
C SER A 1 2.00 -20.35 9.10
N ILE A 2 2.06 -21.35 8.21
CA ILE A 2 1.42 -21.30 6.87
C ILE A 2 -0.11 -21.13 6.91
N VAL A 3 -0.80 -21.75 7.88
CA VAL A 3 -2.26 -21.57 8.04
C VAL A 3 -2.61 -20.13 8.43
N PHE A 4 -1.74 -19.45 9.19
CA PHE A 4 -1.95 -18.05 9.57
C PHE A 4 -1.65 -17.08 8.42
N SER A 5 -0.78 -17.45 7.47
CA SER A 5 -0.47 -16.59 6.34
C SER A 5 -1.59 -16.50 5.31
N LEU A 6 -2.52 -17.47 5.29
CA LEU A 6 -3.74 -17.42 4.46
C LEU A 6 -4.67 -16.25 4.85
N PHE A 7 -4.55 -15.70 6.07
CA PHE A 7 -5.28 -14.51 6.48
C PHE A 7 -4.64 -13.20 5.95
N ILE A 8 -3.41 -13.25 5.43
CA ILE A 8 -2.71 -12.12 4.80
C ILE A 8 -2.87 -12.26 3.28
N LYS A 9 -4.03 -11.81 2.80
CA LYS A 9 -4.68 -12.15 1.50
C LYS A 9 -3.78 -12.18 0.26
N GLU A 10 -2.76 -11.33 0.16
CA GLU A 10 -1.95 -11.17 -1.06
C GLU A 10 -0.69 -12.04 -1.05
N ILE A 11 -0.01 -12.12 0.10
CA ILE A 11 1.24 -12.87 0.27
C ILE A 11 0.98 -14.37 0.27
N ALA A 12 -0.20 -14.80 0.75
CA ALA A 12 -0.62 -16.19 0.85
C ALA A 12 -0.43 -16.99 -0.46
N ILE A 13 -0.65 -16.34 -1.60
CA ILE A 13 -0.60 -16.96 -2.93
C ILE A 13 0.81 -17.42 -3.32
N THR A 14 1.85 -16.84 -2.73
CA THR A 14 3.26 -17.16 -3.04
C THR A 14 3.74 -18.43 -2.34
N PHE A 15 3.13 -18.82 -1.20
CA PHE A 15 3.61 -19.94 -0.39
C PHE A 15 3.64 -21.28 -1.12
N PRO A 16 2.63 -21.69 -1.91
CA PRO A 16 2.70 -22.93 -2.67
C PRO A 16 3.97 -23.00 -3.53
N ALA A 17 4.27 -21.92 -4.25
CA ALA A 17 5.43 -21.85 -5.12
C ALA A 17 6.75 -21.85 -4.32
N LEU A 18 6.79 -21.18 -3.16
CA LEU A 18 7.93 -21.24 -2.25
C LEU A 18 8.16 -22.65 -1.68
N VAL A 19 7.10 -23.39 -1.34
CA VAL A 19 7.21 -24.78 -0.86
C VAL A 19 7.81 -25.68 -1.95
N VAL A 20 7.38 -25.50 -3.20
CA VAL A 20 7.98 -26.20 -4.35
C VAL A 20 9.47 -25.87 -4.44
N LEU A 21 9.86 -24.58 -4.35
CA LEU A 21 11.27 -24.19 -4.38
C LEU A 21 12.07 -24.81 -3.22
N ILE A 22 11.52 -24.81 -2.00
CA ILE A 22 12.20 -25.40 -0.83
C ILE A 22 12.50 -26.88 -1.09
N ASP A 23 11.53 -27.65 -1.60
CA ASP A 23 11.75 -29.06 -1.91
C ASP A 23 12.72 -29.26 -3.08
N LEU A 24 12.66 -28.44 -4.14
CA LEU A 24 13.60 -28.53 -5.26
C LEU A 24 15.05 -28.29 -4.84
N PHE A 25 15.31 -27.33 -3.96
CA PHE A 25 16.66 -26.98 -3.54
C PHE A 25 17.16 -27.85 -2.37
N PHE A 26 16.33 -28.09 -1.36
CA PHE A 26 16.78 -28.69 -0.09
C PHE A 26 16.34 -30.14 0.14
N SER A 27 15.51 -30.73 -0.73
CA SER A 27 15.18 -32.15 -0.59
C SER A 27 16.40 -33.04 -0.81
N GLN A 28 16.42 -34.16 -0.08
CA GLN A 28 17.28 -35.30 -0.39
C GLN A 28 16.98 -35.81 -1.81
N LYS A 29 17.99 -36.38 -2.46
CA LYS A 29 17.90 -36.91 -3.84
C LYS A 29 16.96 -38.11 -3.88
N GLU A 30 15.67 -37.83 -4.03
CA GLU A 30 14.66 -38.83 -4.37
C GLU A 30 14.38 -38.83 -5.87
N SER A 31 13.73 -39.89 -6.35
CA SER A 31 13.16 -39.91 -7.69
C SER A 31 12.18 -38.74 -7.88
N ILE A 32 12.02 -38.27 -9.13
CA ILE A 32 11.07 -37.20 -9.50
C ILE A 32 9.66 -37.51 -8.96
N LYS A 33 9.24 -38.79 -8.99
CA LYS A 33 7.95 -39.23 -8.45
C LYS A 33 7.82 -38.99 -6.95
N GLY A 34 8.88 -39.24 -6.17
CA GLY A 34 8.92 -38.99 -4.72
C GLY A 34 8.79 -37.50 -4.40
N THR A 35 9.51 -36.65 -5.14
CA THR A 35 9.40 -35.19 -5.03
C THR A 35 7.99 -34.70 -5.32
N ILE A 36 7.37 -35.15 -6.42
CA ILE A 36 5.99 -34.77 -6.77
C ILE A 36 5.02 -35.20 -5.68
N LEU A 37 5.08 -36.45 -5.22
CA LEU A 37 4.17 -36.95 -4.19
C LEU A 37 4.28 -36.14 -2.89
N ARG A 38 5.52 -35.80 -2.48
CA ARG A 38 5.77 -35.01 -1.28
C ARG A 38 5.24 -33.58 -1.41
N VAL A 39 5.53 -32.91 -2.53
CA VAL A 39 5.03 -31.57 -2.84
C VAL A 39 3.50 -31.59 -2.84
N SER A 40 2.88 -32.53 -3.55
CA SER A 40 1.42 -32.67 -3.59
C SER A 40 0.83 -32.90 -2.20
N LYS A 41 1.46 -33.72 -1.35
CA LYS A 41 1.00 -33.94 0.03
C LYS A 41 1.12 -32.69 0.91
N ARG A 42 2.13 -31.84 0.70
CA ARG A 42 2.27 -30.57 1.43
C ARG A 42 1.29 -29.51 0.93
N LEU A 43 1.10 -29.44 -0.39
CA LEU A 43 0.16 -28.52 -1.01
C LEU A 43 -1.30 -28.89 -0.76
N SER A 44 -1.63 -30.18 -0.58
CA SER A 44 -3.03 -30.59 -0.34
C SER A 44 -3.62 -29.95 0.91
N VAL A 45 -2.83 -29.80 1.97
CA VAL A 45 -3.25 -29.09 3.20
C VAL A 45 -3.53 -27.62 2.89
N PHE A 46 -2.65 -26.96 2.12
CA PHE A 46 -2.85 -25.57 1.72
C PHE A 46 -4.10 -25.41 0.85
N VAL A 47 -4.28 -26.28 -0.14
CA VAL A 47 -5.44 -26.28 -1.05
C VAL A 47 -6.74 -26.48 -0.26
N LEU A 48 -6.75 -27.40 0.71
CA LEU A 48 -7.92 -27.64 1.56
C LEU A 48 -8.30 -26.40 2.37
N VAL A 49 -7.33 -25.76 3.03
CA VAL A 49 -7.59 -24.54 3.81
C VAL A 49 -7.99 -23.38 2.90
N PHE A 50 -7.39 -23.27 1.71
CA PHE A 50 -7.74 -22.26 0.72
C PHE A 50 -9.19 -22.43 0.23
N ILE A 51 -9.61 -23.66 -0.09
CA ILE A 51 -11.01 -23.95 -0.45
C ILE A 51 -11.94 -23.58 0.70
N LEU A 52 -11.63 -23.97 1.93
CA LEU A 52 -12.43 -23.64 3.11
C LEU A 52 -12.55 -22.11 3.29
N TYR A 53 -11.46 -21.37 3.13
CA TYR A 53 -11.47 -19.91 3.16
C TYR A 53 -12.36 -19.31 2.07
N LEU A 54 -12.29 -19.81 0.82
CA LEU A 54 -13.15 -19.32 -0.26
C LEU A 54 -14.63 -19.59 0.01
N LEU A 55 -14.96 -20.75 0.61
CA LEU A 55 -16.33 -21.08 1.01
C LEU A 55 -16.84 -20.14 2.12
N ILE A 56 -16.04 -19.91 3.17
CA ILE A 56 -16.39 -18.97 4.25
C ILE A 56 -16.56 -17.56 3.68
N ARG A 57 -15.62 -17.11 2.83
CA ARG A 57 -15.68 -15.80 2.19
C ARG A 57 -16.93 -15.66 1.33
N TYR A 58 -17.27 -16.67 0.53
CA TYR A 58 -18.49 -16.66 -0.27
C TYR A 58 -19.73 -16.56 0.61
N GLY A 59 -19.78 -17.30 1.71
CA GLY A 59 -20.90 -17.24 2.66
C GLY A 59 -21.06 -15.88 3.36
N VAL A 60 -19.96 -15.20 3.68
CA VAL A 60 -19.99 -13.89 4.39
C VAL A 60 -20.16 -12.71 3.43
N VAL A 61 -19.47 -12.74 2.29
CA VAL A 61 -19.32 -11.58 1.40
C VAL A 61 -20.23 -11.69 0.16
N GLY A 62 -20.71 -12.88 -0.18
CA GLY A 62 -21.55 -13.13 -1.37
C GLY A 62 -20.77 -13.29 -2.67
N TYR A 63 -19.45 -13.08 -2.67
CA TYR A 63 -18.58 -13.27 -3.83
C TYR A 63 -17.18 -13.78 -3.45
N VAL A 64 -16.59 -14.57 -4.35
CA VAL A 64 -15.26 -15.21 -4.14
C VAL A 64 -14.12 -14.29 -4.58
N VAL A 65 -14.29 -13.66 -5.75
CA VAL A 65 -13.31 -12.74 -6.36
C VAL A 65 -13.79 -11.32 -6.12
N GLY A 66 -12.98 -10.50 -5.43
CA GLY A 66 -13.34 -9.10 -5.15
C GLY A 66 -13.14 -8.18 -6.35
N TYR A 67 -13.65 -6.95 -6.24
CA TYR A 67 -13.60 -5.89 -7.25
C TYR A 67 -12.21 -5.65 -7.86
N TYR A 68 -11.13 -5.81 -7.08
CA TYR A 68 -9.76 -5.67 -7.59
C TYR A 68 -9.35 -6.76 -8.59
N GLY A 69 -9.96 -7.95 -8.53
CA GLY A 69 -9.54 -9.12 -9.32
C GLY A 69 -9.74 -8.97 -10.84
N SER A 70 -10.71 -8.19 -11.29
CA SER A 70 -11.01 -8.00 -12.72
C SER A 70 -10.01 -7.07 -13.42
N GLU A 71 -9.47 -6.07 -12.73
CA GLU A 71 -8.44 -5.18 -13.28
C GLU A 71 -7.04 -5.80 -13.25
N HIS A 72 -6.78 -6.71 -12.31
CA HIS A 72 -5.47 -7.37 -12.15
C HIS A 72 -5.13 -8.41 -13.23
N LEU A 73 -6.03 -8.71 -14.16
CA LEU A 73 -5.78 -9.67 -15.26
C LEU A 73 -5.21 -9.03 -16.53
N SER A 74 -4.91 -7.72 -16.52
CA SER A 74 -4.28 -7.11 -17.69
C SER A 74 -2.96 -7.82 -18.03
N LEU A 75 -2.77 -8.20 -19.30
CA LEU A 75 -1.55 -8.86 -19.78
C LEU A 75 -0.46 -7.84 -20.17
N ASN A 76 -0.66 -6.56 -19.84
CA ASN A 76 0.26 -5.49 -20.18
C ASN A 76 1.59 -5.69 -19.43
N PHE A 77 2.65 -6.02 -20.18
CA PHE A 77 3.97 -6.32 -19.62
C PHE A 77 4.68 -5.07 -19.09
N LEU A 78 4.57 -3.94 -19.79
CA LEU A 78 5.33 -2.73 -19.47
C LEU A 78 4.97 -2.14 -18.07
N PRO A 79 3.69 -2.00 -17.67
CA PRO A 79 3.35 -1.58 -16.31
C PRO A 79 3.90 -2.53 -15.24
N LYS A 80 3.83 -3.85 -15.47
CA LYS A 80 4.38 -4.86 -14.56
C LYS A 80 5.89 -4.73 -14.43
N LEU A 81 6.60 -4.50 -15.52
CA LEU A 81 8.04 -4.24 -15.49
C LEU A 81 8.37 -2.95 -14.74
N LYS A 82 7.58 -1.88 -14.93
CA LYS A 82 7.75 -0.63 -14.16
C LYS A 82 7.57 -0.87 -12.67
N MET A 83 6.54 -1.60 -12.28
CA MET A 83 6.28 -1.96 -10.89
C MET A 83 7.38 -2.86 -10.31
N PHE A 84 7.89 -3.83 -11.08
CA PHE A 84 9.05 -4.63 -10.68
C PHE A 84 10.27 -3.75 -10.36
N VAL A 85 10.56 -2.77 -11.22
CA VAL A 85 11.65 -1.81 -11.00
C VAL A 85 11.38 -0.93 -9.78
N ASP A 86 10.16 -0.45 -9.58
CA ASP A 86 9.78 0.32 -8.39
C ASP A 86 10.00 -0.48 -7.10
N ILE A 87 9.62 -1.76 -7.06
CA ILE A 87 9.84 -2.64 -5.91
C ILE A 87 11.33 -2.79 -5.61
N VAL A 88 12.16 -3.04 -6.63
CA VAL A 88 13.62 -3.17 -6.45
C VAL A 88 14.22 -1.86 -5.96
N LEU A 89 13.86 -0.73 -6.59
CA LEU A 89 14.40 0.58 -6.20
C LEU A 89 13.96 0.99 -4.79
N SER A 90 12.75 0.63 -4.35
CA SER A 90 12.26 0.93 -3.00
C SER A 90 13.06 0.26 -1.87
N MET A 91 13.93 -0.69 -2.19
CA MET A 91 14.85 -1.31 -1.22
C MET A 91 16.09 -0.44 -0.95
N PHE A 92 16.28 0.61 -1.75
CA PHE A 92 17.48 1.45 -1.74
C PHE A 92 17.20 2.94 -1.74
N VAL A 93 16.03 3.35 -2.23
CA VAL A 93 15.68 4.75 -2.50
C VAL A 93 14.21 5.01 -2.18
N TYR A 94 13.96 6.01 -1.34
CA TYR A 94 12.64 6.56 -1.02
C TYR A 94 12.06 7.47 -2.13
N SER A 95 10.76 7.75 -2.06
CA SER A 95 10.06 8.68 -2.95
C SER A 95 10.40 10.15 -2.64
N PRO A 96 10.58 11.06 -3.61
CA PRO A 96 10.34 10.90 -5.05
C PRO A 96 11.57 10.43 -5.85
N TYR A 97 12.74 10.31 -5.22
CA TYR A 97 13.98 9.93 -5.92
C TYR A 97 13.86 8.58 -6.64
N ARG A 98 13.13 7.63 -6.05
CA ARG A 98 12.76 6.36 -6.70
C ARG A 98 12.20 6.55 -8.11
N GLN A 99 11.34 7.54 -8.31
CA GLN A 99 10.72 7.83 -9.61
C GLN A 99 11.75 8.36 -10.61
N THR A 100 12.64 9.25 -10.18
CA THR A 100 13.73 9.76 -11.01
C THR A 100 14.65 8.63 -11.48
N PHE A 101 15.04 7.71 -10.58
CA PHE A 101 15.85 6.55 -10.96
C PHE A 101 15.11 5.61 -11.92
N LYS A 102 13.82 5.36 -11.69
CA LYS A 102 12.98 4.59 -12.62
C LYS A 102 12.96 5.24 -14.00
N GLU A 103 12.71 6.54 -14.10
CA GLU A 103 12.69 7.26 -15.37
C GLU A 103 14.01 7.15 -16.12
N ILE A 104 15.15 7.28 -15.41
CA ILE A 104 16.47 7.07 -16.00
C ILE A 104 16.62 5.65 -16.56
N LEU A 105 16.23 4.62 -15.80
CA LEU A 105 16.32 3.22 -16.24
C LEU A 105 15.43 2.93 -17.46
N PHE A 106 14.24 3.52 -17.54
CA PHE A 106 13.34 3.36 -18.70
C PHE A 106 13.71 4.24 -19.89
N LYS A 107 14.39 5.37 -19.67
CA LYS A 107 15.02 6.16 -20.73
C LYS A 107 16.17 5.39 -21.40
N TYR A 108 16.88 4.56 -20.63
CA TYR A 108 18.00 3.75 -21.08
C TYR A 108 17.78 2.25 -20.80
N PRO A 109 16.83 1.59 -21.49
CA PRO A 109 16.40 0.22 -21.16
C PRO A 109 17.50 -0.83 -21.30
N TYR A 110 18.55 -0.55 -22.10
CA TYR A 110 19.72 -1.41 -22.20
C TYR A 110 20.49 -1.51 -20.86
N ILE A 111 20.44 -0.48 -20.00
CA ILE A 111 21.03 -0.52 -18.66
C ILE A 111 20.27 -1.54 -17.80
N LEU A 112 18.94 -1.51 -17.83
CA LEU A 112 18.11 -2.45 -17.09
C LEU A 112 18.35 -3.90 -17.55
N GLY A 113 18.36 -4.12 -18.87
CA GLY A 113 18.66 -5.43 -19.46
C GLY A 113 20.07 -5.93 -19.08
N PHE A 114 21.06 -5.04 -19.15
CA PHE A 114 22.44 -5.34 -18.76
C PHE A 114 22.55 -5.69 -17.27
N LEU A 115 21.95 -4.90 -16.38
CA LEU A 115 21.97 -5.15 -14.93
C LEU A 115 21.34 -6.50 -14.59
N PHE A 116 20.16 -6.79 -15.15
CA PHE A 116 19.47 -8.07 -14.94
C PHE A 116 20.30 -9.25 -15.45
N PHE A 117 20.83 -9.15 -16.67
CA PHE A 117 21.66 -10.20 -17.27
C PHE A 117 22.96 -10.41 -16.46
N PHE A 118 23.63 -9.32 -16.09
CA PHE A 118 24.86 -9.35 -15.30
C PHE A 118 24.65 -10.01 -13.93
N ILE A 119 23.63 -9.58 -13.18
CA ILE A 119 23.30 -10.16 -11.86
C ILE A 119 22.99 -11.66 -12.00
N THR A 120 22.19 -12.05 -12.99
CA THR A 120 21.83 -13.45 -13.24
C THR A 120 23.05 -14.29 -13.62
N LEU A 121 23.91 -13.77 -14.50
CA LEU A 121 25.11 -14.45 -14.97
C LEU A 121 26.12 -14.64 -13.82
N VAL A 122 26.39 -13.59 -13.04
CA VAL A 122 27.28 -13.67 -11.89
C VAL A 122 26.71 -14.64 -10.84
N THR A 123 25.41 -14.56 -10.56
CA THR A 123 24.72 -15.50 -9.65
C THR A 123 24.89 -16.95 -10.10
N TRP A 124 24.75 -17.21 -11.41
CA TRP A 124 24.98 -18.53 -11.99
C TRP A 124 26.40 -19.03 -11.78
N PHE A 125 27.41 -18.22 -12.12
CA PHE A 125 28.82 -18.59 -11.97
C PHE A 125 29.20 -18.80 -10.50
N VAL A 126 28.77 -17.91 -9.61
CA VAL A 126 29.04 -17.98 -8.17
C VAL A 126 28.39 -19.22 -7.57
N SER A 127 27.11 -19.46 -7.83
CA SER A 127 26.45 -20.67 -7.30
C SER A 127 27.08 -21.95 -7.85
N LYS A 128 27.42 -22.01 -9.15
CA LYS A 128 28.09 -23.20 -9.73
C LYS A 128 29.44 -23.46 -9.08
N LYS A 129 30.21 -22.40 -8.81
CA LYS A 129 31.54 -22.49 -8.19
C LYS A 129 31.49 -22.98 -6.74
N TYR A 130 30.58 -22.44 -5.93
CA TYR A 130 30.48 -22.76 -4.50
C TYR A 130 29.48 -23.87 -4.17
N LYS A 131 28.72 -24.34 -5.17
CA LYS A 131 27.61 -25.30 -5.02
C LYS A 131 26.57 -24.83 -3.99
N ASP A 132 26.45 -23.52 -3.84
CA ASP A 132 25.52 -22.92 -2.88
C ASP A 132 24.11 -22.89 -3.46
N LYS A 133 23.22 -23.59 -2.76
CA LYS A 133 21.81 -23.71 -3.12
C LYS A 133 20.97 -22.54 -2.62
N VAL A 134 21.40 -21.91 -1.52
CA VAL A 134 20.67 -20.81 -0.86
C VAL A 134 20.64 -19.58 -1.77
N LEU A 135 21.72 -19.32 -2.50
CA LEU A 135 21.81 -18.19 -3.44
C LEU A 135 20.72 -18.24 -4.53
N TRP A 136 20.58 -19.37 -5.22
CA TRP A 136 19.52 -19.51 -6.24
C TRP A 136 18.14 -19.62 -5.64
N PHE A 137 18.01 -20.31 -4.50
CA PHE A 137 16.74 -20.39 -3.78
C PHE A 137 16.21 -18.99 -3.42
N SER A 138 17.05 -18.13 -2.83
CA SER A 138 16.66 -16.77 -2.45
C SER A 138 16.40 -15.87 -3.67
N PHE A 139 17.22 -15.98 -4.72
CA PHE A 139 17.00 -15.25 -5.98
C PHE A 139 15.65 -15.61 -6.64
N LEU A 140 15.33 -16.89 -6.76
CA LEU A 140 14.06 -17.33 -7.35
C LEU A 140 12.87 -17.02 -6.43
N SER A 141 13.04 -17.17 -5.11
CA SER A 141 12.01 -16.82 -4.13
C SER A 141 11.67 -15.33 -4.20
N PHE A 142 12.68 -14.47 -4.37
CA PHE A 142 12.49 -13.04 -4.63
C PHE A 142 11.53 -12.82 -5.81
N PHE A 143 11.79 -13.39 -6.99
CA PHE A 143 10.89 -13.22 -8.15
C PHE A 143 9.48 -13.75 -7.89
N ILE A 144 9.34 -14.93 -7.28
CA ILE A 144 8.03 -15.50 -6.95
C ILE A 144 7.24 -14.57 -6.04
N THR A 145 7.90 -14.00 -5.02
CA THR A 145 7.23 -13.11 -4.07
C THR A 145 6.87 -11.76 -4.64
N VAL A 146 7.52 -11.30 -5.72
CA VAL A 146 7.16 -10.07 -6.42
C VAL A 146 5.88 -10.21 -7.23
N LEU A 147 5.62 -11.40 -7.81
CA LEU A 147 4.53 -11.61 -8.78
C LEU A 147 3.15 -11.07 -8.37
N PRO A 148 2.64 -11.28 -7.14
CA PRO A 148 1.32 -10.78 -6.75
C PRO A 148 1.22 -9.25 -6.79
N PHE A 149 2.35 -8.57 -6.62
CA PHE A 149 2.42 -7.12 -6.50
C PHE A 149 2.71 -6.42 -7.83
N LEU A 150 2.90 -7.15 -8.92
CA LEU A 150 3.17 -6.54 -10.24
C LEU A 150 1.96 -5.79 -10.83
N ASN A 151 0.76 -6.06 -10.33
CA ASN A 151 -0.48 -5.45 -10.81
C ASN A 151 -0.97 -4.30 -9.91
N VAL A 152 -0.25 -3.97 -8.84
CA VAL A 152 -0.49 -2.76 -8.05
C VAL A 152 0.48 -1.67 -8.50
N ASN A 153 0.22 -0.42 -8.12
CA ASN A 153 1.09 0.70 -8.43
C ASN A 153 1.54 1.37 -7.13
N PHE A 154 2.81 1.77 -7.08
CA PHE A 154 3.29 2.70 -6.05
C PHE A 154 2.84 4.12 -6.37
N SER A 155 2.67 4.91 -5.32
CA SER A 155 2.48 6.35 -5.48
C SER A 155 3.71 7.00 -6.11
N PHE A 156 3.47 7.98 -6.97
CA PHE A 156 4.53 8.82 -7.55
C PHE A 156 5.10 9.81 -6.53
N TYR A 157 4.28 10.27 -5.58
CA TYR A 157 4.62 11.38 -4.68
C TYR A 157 4.95 10.94 -3.25
N SER A 158 4.63 9.70 -2.90
CA SER A 158 4.79 9.18 -1.55
C SER A 158 5.34 7.77 -1.52
N ASP A 159 5.69 7.30 -0.34
CA ASP A 159 6.11 5.90 -0.09
C ASP A 159 4.91 4.97 0.15
N GLU A 160 3.73 5.40 -0.28
CA GLU A 160 2.57 4.56 -0.28
C GLU A 160 2.76 3.36 -1.23
N GLY A 161 2.52 2.18 -0.68
CA GLY A 161 2.66 0.90 -1.39
C GLY A 161 3.90 0.12 -0.99
N GLU A 162 4.88 0.70 -0.29
CA GLU A 162 6.11 -0.02 0.10
C GLU A 162 5.86 -1.28 0.95
N ARG A 163 4.70 -1.37 1.62
CA ARG A 163 4.25 -2.58 2.32
C ARG A 163 4.23 -3.84 1.44
N TYR A 164 4.06 -3.68 0.13
CA TYR A 164 4.10 -4.78 -0.82
C TYR A 164 5.50 -5.38 -0.95
N ALA A 165 6.55 -4.63 -0.62
CA ALA A 165 7.93 -5.08 -0.67
C ALA A 165 8.39 -5.82 0.61
N TYR A 166 7.58 -5.92 1.68
CA TYR A 166 8.05 -6.49 2.96
C TYR A 166 8.55 -7.93 2.83
N LEU A 167 7.74 -8.87 2.33
CA LEU A 167 8.22 -10.25 2.15
C LEU A 167 9.31 -10.33 1.07
N VAL A 168 9.17 -9.53 0.01
CA VAL A 168 10.14 -9.48 -1.09
C VAL A 168 11.53 -9.10 -0.56
N SER A 169 11.58 -8.12 0.35
CA SER A 169 12.82 -7.63 0.96
C SER A 169 13.53 -8.70 1.79
N VAL A 170 12.80 -9.62 2.42
CA VAL A 170 13.41 -10.74 3.18
C VAL A 170 14.25 -11.61 2.25
N PHE A 171 13.67 -12.05 1.13
CA PHE A 171 14.41 -12.87 0.17
C PHE A 171 15.51 -12.08 -0.54
N PHE A 172 15.28 -10.79 -0.78
CA PHE A 172 16.29 -9.91 -1.35
C PHE A 172 17.51 -9.75 -0.43
N VAL A 173 17.33 -9.51 0.86
CA VAL A 173 18.42 -9.35 1.83
C VAL A 173 19.18 -10.65 2.01
N ILE A 174 18.49 -11.80 2.08
CA ILE A 174 19.14 -13.12 2.13
C ILE A 174 19.98 -13.32 0.87
N PHE A 175 19.42 -13.02 -0.31
CA PHE A 175 20.14 -13.12 -1.58
C PHE A 175 21.38 -12.21 -1.58
N LEU A 176 21.23 -10.94 -1.23
CA LEU A 176 22.30 -9.95 -1.25
C LEU A 176 23.43 -10.31 -0.28
N ALA A 177 23.10 -10.75 0.93
CA ALA A 177 24.07 -11.19 1.92
C ALA A 177 24.87 -12.41 1.42
N GLN A 178 24.19 -13.42 0.87
CA GLN A 178 24.86 -14.61 0.31
C GLN A 178 25.69 -14.26 -0.93
N PHE A 179 25.14 -13.42 -1.81
CA PHE A 179 25.81 -12.98 -3.02
C PHE A 179 27.14 -12.30 -2.72
N PHE A 180 27.15 -11.31 -1.81
CA PHE A 180 28.38 -10.62 -1.43
C PHE A 180 29.36 -11.51 -0.66
N HIS A 181 28.87 -12.34 0.26
CA HIS A 181 29.73 -13.29 0.99
C HIS A 181 30.50 -14.20 0.02
N LEU A 182 29.80 -14.81 -0.93
CA LEU A 182 30.39 -15.74 -1.90
C LEU A 182 31.27 -15.02 -2.93
N LEU A 183 30.86 -13.83 -3.38
CA LEU A 183 31.62 -13.01 -4.33
C LEU A 183 33.01 -12.66 -3.79
N PHE A 184 33.09 -12.28 -2.51
CA PHE A 184 34.34 -11.83 -1.91
C PHE A 184 35.12 -12.93 -1.20
N SER A 185 34.56 -14.13 -0.97
CA SER A 185 35.15 -15.21 -0.15
C SER A 185 36.60 -15.62 -0.44
N LYS A 186 37.15 -15.32 -1.63
CA LYS A 186 38.56 -15.62 -1.99
C LYS A 186 39.53 -14.47 -1.75
N LEU A 187 39.03 -13.27 -1.43
CA LEU A 187 39.87 -12.12 -1.14
C LEU A 187 40.40 -12.20 0.30
N LYS A 188 41.65 -11.79 0.51
CA LYS A 188 42.23 -11.69 1.87
C LYS A 188 41.46 -10.73 2.77
N ILE A 189 40.82 -9.72 2.16
CA ILE A 189 40.00 -8.70 2.82
C ILE A 189 38.50 -9.00 2.76
N SER A 190 38.11 -10.24 2.46
CA SER A 190 36.71 -10.64 2.23
C SER A 190 35.78 -10.29 3.38
N THR A 191 36.22 -10.53 4.62
CA THR A 191 35.49 -10.20 5.85
C THR A 191 35.25 -8.70 5.96
N ILE A 192 36.28 -7.88 5.73
CA ILE A 192 36.18 -6.41 5.78
C ILE A 192 35.19 -5.92 4.72
N LEU A 193 35.33 -6.38 3.47
CA LEU A 193 34.41 -6.00 2.39
C LEU A 193 32.97 -6.39 2.72
N TYR A 194 32.74 -7.63 3.18
CA TYR A 194 31.41 -8.10 3.55
C TYR A 194 30.78 -7.23 4.63
N PHE A 195 31.49 -6.96 5.73
CA PHE A 195 30.96 -6.13 6.81
C PHE A 195 30.81 -4.66 6.39
N SER A 196 31.67 -4.13 5.54
CA SER A 196 31.50 -2.77 4.99
C SER A 196 30.24 -2.66 4.13
N PHE A 197 29.96 -3.65 3.27
CA PHE A 197 28.73 -3.66 2.47
C PHE A 197 27.47 -3.81 3.33
N VAL A 198 27.48 -4.72 4.31
CA VAL A 198 26.36 -4.87 5.25
C VAL A 198 26.19 -3.59 6.07
N GLY A 199 27.27 -3.00 6.57
CA GLY A 199 27.24 -1.74 7.32
C GLY A 199 26.71 -0.58 6.50
N LEU A 200 27.13 -0.46 5.23
CA LEU A 200 26.60 0.54 4.30
C LEU A 200 25.10 0.34 4.05
N PHE A 201 24.68 -0.90 3.77
CA PHE A 201 23.27 -1.23 3.54
C PHE A 201 22.42 -0.88 4.76
N VAL A 202 22.83 -1.33 5.95
CA VAL A 202 22.14 -1.01 7.21
C VAL A 202 22.12 0.50 7.47
N GLY A 203 23.24 1.19 7.22
CA GLY A 203 23.32 2.64 7.38
C GLY A 203 22.34 3.39 6.48
N VAL A 204 22.23 2.99 5.21
CA VAL A 204 21.24 3.55 4.26
C VAL A 204 19.82 3.23 4.73
N SER A 205 19.52 1.98 5.09
CA SER A 205 18.17 1.61 5.57
C SER A 205 17.77 2.33 6.85
N LEU A 206 18.69 2.54 7.79
CA LEU A 206 18.43 3.33 9.00
C LEU A 206 18.21 4.80 8.68
N PHE A 207 18.99 5.38 7.78
CA PHE A 207 18.78 6.76 7.33
C PHE A 207 17.39 6.94 6.71
N GLU A 208 16.96 6.02 5.84
CA GLU A 208 15.61 6.03 5.27
C GLU A 208 14.53 5.84 6.33
N TYR A 209 14.75 4.95 7.30
CA TYR A 209 13.83 4.70 8.40
C TYR A 209 13.59 5.98 9.20
N PHE A 210 14.64 6.67 9.65
CA PHE A 210 14.50 7.91 10.43
C PHE A 210 13.84 9.02 9.62
N HIS A 211 14.09 9.09 8.31
CA HIS A 211 13.40 10.05 7.46
C HIS A 211 11.89 9.79 7.40
N LYS A 212 11.48 8.52 7.32
CA LYS A 212 10.07 8.11 7.23
C LYS A 212 9.36 8.19 8.58
N GLU A 213 10.06 7.96 9.68
CA GLU A 213 9.51 8.02 11.04
C GLU A 213 8.84 9.37 11.33
N ASP A 214 9.44 10.48 10.90
CA ASP A 214 8.86 11.84 11.04
C ASP A 214 7.46 11.94 10.42
N TYR A 215 7.24 11.33 9.25
CA TYR A 215 5.92 11.32 8.60
C TYR A 215 4.91 10.47 9.38
N TRP A 216 5.33 9.34 9.95
CA TRP A 216 4.47 8.51 10.79
C TRP A 216 4.09 9.19 12.09
N VAL A 217 5.03 9.86 12.75
CA VAL A 217 4.77 10.63 13.97
C VAL A 217 3.80 11.77 13.67
N LYS A 218 4.00 12.53 12.60
CA LYS A 218 3.09 13.61 12.20
C LYS A 218 1.70 13.10 11.82
N SER A 219 1.62 11.98 11.09
CA SER A 219 0.34 11.33 10.77
C SER A 219 -0.43 10.96 12.06
N ALA A 220 0.27 10.38 13.04
CA ALA A 220 -0.31 10.04 14.33
C ALA A 220 -0.80 11.28 15.10
N LEU A 221 -0.01 12.36 15.12
CA LEU A 221 -0.41 13.62 15.77
C LEU A 221 -1.65 14.25 15.12
N ILE A 222 -1.72 14.26 13.78
CA ILE A 222 -2.91 14.75 13.06
C ILE A 222 -4.13 13.89 13.43
N ARG A 223 -3.99 12.56 13.41
CA ARG A 223 -5.05 11.63 13.81
C ARG A 223 -5.53 11.92 15.23
N ASP A 224 -4.61 12.04 16.19
CA ASP A 224 -4.94 12.24 17.60
C ASP A 224 -5.63 13.58 17.82
N ASN A 225 -5.19 14.63 17.12
CA ASN A 225 -5.88 15.93 17.13
C ASN A 225 -7.29 15.81 16.56
N MET A 226 -7.47 15.14 15.42
CA MET A 226 -8.79 14.91 14.83
C MET A 226 -9.71 14.12 15.77
N LEU A 227 -9.19 13.10 16.44
CA LEU A 227 -9.93 12.30 17.42
C LEU A 227 -10.38 13.13 18.61
N ASN A 228 -9.47 13.92 19.18
CA ASN A 228 -9.77 14.81 20.30
C ASN A 228 -10.81 15.87 19.93
N GLU A 229 -10.62 16.54 18.78
CA GLU A 229 -11.58 17.54 18.30
C GLU A 229 -12.96 16.94 18.00
N PHE A 230 -12.99 15.71 17.47
CA PHE A 230 -14.24 15.00 17.27
C PHE A 230 -14.91 14.70 18.61
N ALA A 231 -14.16 14.22 19.60
CA ALA A 231 -14.67 13.94 20.95
C ALA A 231 -15.29 15.18 21.60
N GLU A 232 -14.62 16.33 21.48
CA GLU A 232 -15.04 17.60 22.06
C GLU A 232 -16.31 18.17 21.42
N LYS A 233 -16.48 18.00 20.11
CA LYS A 233 -17.63 18.54 19.35
C LYS A 233 -18.80 17.56 19.23
N LEU A 234 -18.59 16.30 19.60
CA LEU A 234 -19.59 15.25 19.50
C LEU A 234 -20.69 15.43 20.56
N ASP A 235 -21.90 15.72 20.10
CA ASP A 235 -23.10 15.63 20.94
C ASP A 235 -23.67 14.20 20.89
N LYS A 236 -23.30 13.37 21.87
CA LYS A 236 -23.78 11.98 21.98
C LYS A 236 -25.28 11.86 22.27
N SER A 237 -25.98 12.95 22.62
CA SER A 237 -27.42 12.92 22.89
C SER A 237 -28.26 12.92 21.61
N LYS A 238 -27.66 13.35 20.49
CA LYS A 238 -28.30 13.45 19.18
C LYS A 238 -28.15 12.18 18.36
N ASN A 239 -29.15 11.92 17.52
CA ASN A 239 -29.11 10.84 16.53
C ASN A 239 -28.32 11.31 15.30
N ASN A 240 -26.99 11.45 15.43
CA ASN A 240 -26.16 12.04 14.39
C ASN A 240 -25.91 11.07 13.23
N TYR A 241 -25.89 11.62 12.00
CA TYR A 241 -25.36 10.95 10.82
C TYR A 241 -24.22 11.76 10.23
N PHE A 242 -23.02 11.19 10.20
CA PHE A 242 -21.81 11.88 9.75
C PHE A 242 -21.48 11.56 8.29
N ILE A 243 -21.33 12.60 7.47
CA ILE A 243 -20.78 12.49 6.12
C ILE A 243 -19.33 12.95 6.17
N PHE A 244 -18.40 12.01 6.15
CA PHE A 244 -16.96 12.32 6.14
C PHE A 244 -16.49 12.62 4.72
N LEU A 245 -16.18 13.88 4.45
CA LEU A 245 -15.75 14.39 3.14
C LEU A 245 -14.32 14.91 3.21
N ALA A 246 -13.51 14.65 2.18
CA ALA A 246 -12.16 15.18 2.06
C ALA A 246 -11.24 14.86 3.27
N MET A 247 -11.52 13.74 3.95
CA MET A 247 -10.70 13.31 5.09
C MET A 247 -9.31 12.86 4.61
N PRO A 248 -8.24 13.18 5.34
CA PRO A 248 -6.88 12.84 4.93
C PRO A 248 -6.70 11.32 4.95
N ASP A 249 -6.32 10.77 3.80
CA ASP A 249 -6.08 9.32 3.68
C ASP A 249 -4.74 8.93 4.30
N ASN A 250 -3.71 9.71 3.97
CA ASN A 250 -2.35 9.59 4.47
C ASN A 250 -1.67 10.97 4.53
N PHE A 251 -0.61 11.07 5.33
CA PHE A 251 0.28 12.23 5.41
C PHE A 251 1.63 11.86 4.80
N SER A 252 1.96 12.38 3.61
CA SER A 252 3.17 12.02 2.86
C SER A 252 3.41 10.49 2.73
N GLY A 253 2.35 9.70 2.57
CA GLY A 253 2.40 8.23 2.47
C GLY A 253 2.28 7.47 3.80
N ALA A 254 2.40 8.15 4.95
CA ALA A 254 2.11 7.56 6.25
C ALA A 254 0.59 7.51 6.46
N GLN A 255 0.05 6.31 6.67
CA GLN A 255 -1.40 6.09 6.69
C GLN A 255 -2.05 6.81 7.86
N LEU A 256 -3.24 7.37 7.63
CA LEU A 256 -3.97 8.17 8.62
C LEU A 256 -5.35 7.59 8.88
N THR A 257 -6.36 7.87 8.04
CA THR A 257 -7.73 7.40 8.27
C THR A 257 -8.28 6.35 7.32
N ARG A 258 -7.61 6.08 6.18
CA ARG A 258 -7.95 5.05 5.16
C ARG A 258 -9.13 4.15 5.50
N ASN A 259 -10.18 4.06 4.70
CA ASN A 259 -11.37 3.19 4.79
C ASN A 259 -12.11 3.07 6.14
N GLY A 260 -11.44 3.02 7.29
CA GLY A 260 -11.98 2.92 8.62
C GLY A 260 -12.12 4.27 9.33
N VAL A 261 -12.35 5.38 8.63
CA VAL A 261 -12.62 6.70 9.27
C VAL A 261 -13.74 6.56 10.32
N LEU A 262 -14.87 6.00 9.90
CA LEU A 262 -16.04 5.82 10.76
C LEU A 262 -15.72 4.89 11.94
N ASP A 263 -15.08 3.75 11.66
CA ASP A 263 -14.73 2.77 12.69
C ASP A 263 -13.70 3.32 13.68
N MET A 264 -12.74 4.10 13.20
CA MET A 264 -11.74 4.80 14.01
C MET A 264 -12.44 5.73 15.00
N PHE A 265 -13.33 6.61 14.55
CA PHE A 265 -14.05 7.49 15.47
C PHE A 265 -14.96 6.71 16.42
N LYS A 266 -15.64 5.64 15.95
CA LYS A 266 -16.47 4.77 16.80
C LYS A 266 -15.68 4.13 17.94
N LEU A 267 -14.55 3.50 17.61
CA LEU A 267 -13.72 2.76 18.56
C LEU A 267 -13.06 3.70 19.55
N GLU A 268 -12.39 4.74 19.05
CA GLU A 268 -11.58 5.64 19.89
C GLU A 268 -12.45 6.54 20.78
N ASN A 269 -13.68 6.88 20.35
CA ASN A 269 -14.60 7.71 21.15
C ASN A 269 -15.65 6.90 21.93
N ASN A 270 -15.57 5.56 21.91
CA ASN A 270 -16.57 4.65 22.48
C ASN A 270 -18.01 5.04 22.07
N PHE A 271 -18.22 5.33 20.78
CA PHE A 271 -19.51 5.77 20.24
C PHE A 271 -20.00 4.84 19.13
N PHE A 272 -20.28 3.59 19.48
CA PHE A 272 -20.70 2.54 18.54
C PHE A 272 -22.05 2.80 17.86
N GLY A 273 -22.90 3.65 18.45
CA GLY A 273 -24.17 4.09 17.86
C GLY A 273 -24.05 5.10 16.71
N MET A 274 -22.84 5.56 16.42
CA MET A 274 -22.58 6.49 15.31
C MET A 274 -23.05 5.90 13.97
N SER A 275 -23.82 6.67 13.22
CA SER A 275 -24.16 6.37 11.83
C SER A 275 -23.43 7.35 10.91
N GLY A 276 -23.09 6.91 9.71
CA GLY A 276 -22.39 7.77 8.77
C GLY A 276 -21.80 7.02 7.60
N GLU A 277 -21.22 7.79 6.69
CA GLU A 277 -20.53 7.30 5.52
C GLU A 277 -19.23 8.07 5.27
N ARG A 278 -18.27 7.40 4.65
CA ARG A 278 -17.06 8.02 4.14
C ARG A 278 -17.23 8.24 2.65
N VAL A 279 -17.24 9.50 2.22
CA VAL A 279 -17.13 9.84 0.81
C VAL A 279 -15.73 9.44 0.35
N THR A 280 -15.63 8.69 -0.74
CA THR A 280 -14.39 8.11 -1.27
C THR A 280 -13.51 9.14 -2.01
N ILE A 281 -13.56 10.41 -1.57
CA ILE A 281 -12.77 11.54 -2.05
C ILE A 281 -12.03 12.10 -0.85
N TYR A 282 -10.70 12.09 -0.93
CA TYR A 282 -9.80 12.27 0.21
C TYR A 282 -8.80 13.38 -0.03
N THR A 283 -8.16 13.83 1.05
CA THR A 283 -7.00 14.70 0.95
C THR A 283 -5.68 13.94 1.11
N LEU A 284 -4.61 14.45 0.48
CA LEU A 284 -3.24 13.94 0.54
C LEU A 284 -2.29 15.01 1.11
N PRO A 285 -2.43 15.41 2.39
CA PRO A 285 -1.54 16.39 2.98
C PRO A 285 -0.08 15.95 2.91
N THR A 286 0.79 16.89 2.60
CA THR A 286 2.24 16.71 2.52
C THR A 286 2.95 17.35 3.71
N LYS A 287 4.25 17.12 3.83
CA LYS A 287 5.09 17.79 4.83
C LYS A 287 5.02 19.32 4.80
N PHE A 288 4.71 19.92 3.65
CA PHE A 288 4.60 21.37 3.50
C PHE A 288 3.26 21.91 4.03
N ASP A 289 2.27 21.03 4.12
CA ASP A 289 0.91 21.33 4.56
C ASP A 289 0.74 21.20 6.08
N TYR A 290 1.73 20.66 6.78
CA TYR A 290 1.64 20.36 8.20
C TYR A 290 1.31 21.62 9.03
N GLY A 291 0.16 21.60 9.69
CA GLY A 291 -0.32 22.73 10.50
C GLY A 291 -0.79 23.94 9.68
N GLN A 292 -0.96 23.79 8.36
CA GLN A 292 -1.49 24.84 7.48
C GLN A 292 -2.91 24.52 7.04
N LYS A 293 -3.72 25.56 6.83
CA LYS A 293 -5.05 25.40 6.23
C LYS A 293 -4.86 25.12 4.74
N ILE A 294 -5.22 23.93 4.29
CA ILE A 294 -5.08 23.49 2.89
C ILE A 294 -6.38 23.56 2.10
N LEU A 295 -7.53 23.64 2.78
CA LEU A 295 -8.84 23.70 2.12
C LEU A 295 -9.57 25.02 2.42
N ASP A 296 -10.19 25.57 1.40
CA ASP A 296 -11.31 26.48 1.56
C ASP A 296 -12.63 25.77 1.30
N PHE A 297 -13.60 26.04 2.16
CA PHE A 297 -14.93 25.45 2.10
C PHE A 297 -15.93 26.58 1.85
N SER A 298 -16.82 26.36 0.88
CA SER A 298 -17.96 27.22 0.65
C SER A 298 -19.22 26.37 0.46
N MET A 299 -20.35 26.89 0.93
CA MET A 299 -21.66 26.25 0.78
C MET A 299 -22.65 27.32 0.36
N ASN A 300 -23.39 27.04 -0.70
CA ASN A 300 -24.45 27.89 -1.23
C ASN A 300 -25.80 27.46 -0.63
N ASP A 301 -26.79 28.35 -0.71
CA ASP A 301 -28.15 28.13 -0.18
C ASP A 301 -28.87 26.91 -0.79
N ASP A 302 -28.45 26.48 -1.98
CA ASP A 302 -28.98 25.33 -2.71
C ASP A 302 -28.37 23.99 -2.28
N PHE A 303 -27.72 23.91 -1.11
CA PHE A 303 -27.04 22.69 -0.63
C PHE A 303 -25.95 22.17 -1.57
N SER A 304 -25.46 23.06 -2.45
CA SER A 304 -24.25 22.85 -3.23
C SER A 304 -23.07 23.37 -2.44
N LEU A 305 -22.06 22.51 -2.23
CA LEU A 305 -20.83 22.88 -1.54
C LEU A 305 -19.63 22.66 -2.45
N SER A 306 -18.62 23.50 -2.27
CA SER A 306 -17.32 23.33 -2.90
C SER A 306 -16.21 23.34 -1.84
N MET A 307 -15.23 22.47 -2.05
CA MET A 307 -13.96 22.49 -1.36
C MET A 307 -12.86 22.73 -2.37
N GLU A 308 -12.10 23.80 -2.21
CA GLU A 308 -11.01 24.18 -3.09
C GLU A 308 -9.68 24.08 -2.36
N ALA A 309 -8.68 23.54 -3.05
CA ALA A 309 -7.32 23.52 -2.54
C ALA A 309 -6.73 24.94 -2.51
N LYS A 310 -6.28 25.42 -1.35
CA LYS A 310 -5.64 26.74 -1.20
C LYS A 310 -4.33 26.85 -1.94
N VAL A 311 -3.56 25.77 -1.91
CA VAL A 311 -2.30 25.65 -2.63
C VAL A 311 -2.63 24.87 -3.91
N LYS A 312 -2.27 25.41 -5.08
CA LYS A 312 -2.53 24.80 -6.40
C LYS A 312 -1.87 23.42 -6.60
N GLU A 313 -1.30 22.84 -5.56
CA GLU A 313 -0.65 21.54 -5.57
C GLU A 313 -1.54 20.51 -4.86
N HIS A 314 -2.08 19.59 -5.66
CA HIS A 314 -2.30 18.19 -5.33
C HIS A 314 -2.97 17.82 -4.00
N VAL A 315 -4.12 18.42 -3.66
CA VAL A 315 -4.77 18.09 -2.38
C VAL A 315 -5.71 16.89 -2.48
N PHE A 316 -6.45 16.67 -3.57
CA PHE A 316 -7.52 15.67 -3.59
C PHE A 316 -7.24 14.42 -4.43
N THR A 317 -7.67 13.26 -3.96
CA THR A 317 -7.64 11.98 -4.70
C THR A 317 -8.88 11.14 -4.40
N GLY A 318 -9.05 10.01 -5.08
CA GLY A 318 -10.13 9.06 -4.84
C GLY A 318 -11.02 8.83 -6.07
N GLU A 319 -12.30 8.54 -5.83
CA GLU A 319 -13.27 8.32 -6.91
C GLU A 319 -13.65 9.64 -7.58
N ILE A 320 -13.77 9.63 -8.91
CA ILE A 320 -14.19 10.83 -9.67
C ILE A 320 -15.62 11.23 -9.30
N TYR A 321 -16.47 10.23 -9.03
CA TYR A 321 -17.85 10.41 -8.61
C TYR A 321 -18.17 9.46 -7.47
N TYR A 322 -18.82 9.99 -6.43
CA TYR A 322 -19.39 9.20 -5.34
C TYR A 322 -20.88 9.53 -5.21
N PHE A 323 -21.71 8.50 -5.18
CA PHE A 323 -23.16 8.63 -5.06
C PHE A 323 -23.59 8.10 -3.69
N SER A 324 -24.09 9.00 -2.84
CA SER A 324 -24.66 8.67 -1.54
C SER A 324 -26.18 8.74 -1.58
N TYR A 325 -26.82 8.32 -0.48
CA TYR A 325 -28.23 8.60 -0.29
C TYR A 325 -28.50 10.12 -0.20
N TYR A 326 -27.60 10.91 0.36
CA TYR A 326 -27.82 12.34 0.61
C TYR A 326 -27.38 13.26 -0.53
N GLY A 327 -26.71 12.75 -1.57
CA GLY A 327 -26.23 13.59 -2.66
C GLY A 327 -25.16 12.94 -3.54
N LYS A 328 -24.69 13.73 -4.50
CA LYS A 328 -23.60 13.38 -5.42
C LYS A 328 -22.37 14.22 -5.09
N PHE A 329 -21.22 13.56 -5.01
CA PHE A 329 -19.92 14.20 -4.84
C PHE A 329 -19.10 13.96 -6.11
N SER A 330 -18.38 14.98 -6.57
CA SER A 330 -17.48 14.90 -7.71
C SER A 330 -16.13 15.51 -7.41
N LEU A 331 -15.09 14.87 -7.95
CA LEU A 331 -13.72 15.37 -7.96
C LEU A 331 -13.48 16.09 -9.28
N GLU A 332 -13.37 17.41 -9.22
CA GLU A 332 -13.25 18.27 -10.40
C GLU A 332 -11.77 18.42 -10.82
N ASN A 333 -11.56 18.73 -12.11
CA ASN A 333 -10.24 18.86 -12.75
C ASN A 333 -9.32 17.63 -12.53
N TYR A 334 -9.91 16.43 -12.55
CA TYR A 334 -9.18 15.18 -12.28
C TYR A 334 -8.14 14.85 -13.37
N ASN A 335 -6.87 14.82 -12.99
CA ASN A 335 -5.78 14.34 -13.81
C ASN A 335 -5.61 12.82 -13.65
N LYS A 336 -6.02 12.07 -14.69
CA LYS A 336 -5.95 10.60 -14.74
C LYS A 336 -4.54 10.03 -14.62
N VAL A 337 -3.50 10.78 -15.00
CA VAL A 337 -2.11 10.26 -15.00
C VAL A 337 -1.57 10.15 -13.58
N VAL A 338 -1.89 11.14 -12.75
CA VAL A 338 -1.40 11.25 -11.36
C VAL A 338 -2.48 10.92 -10.33
N SER A 339 -3.72 10.69 -10.77
CA SER A 339 -4.88 10.37 -9.94
C SER A 339 -5.23 11.44 -8.90
N ILE A 340 -5.21 12.71 -9.31
CA ILE A 340 -5.40 13.86 -8.42
C ILE A 340 -6.40 14.84 -9.03
N GLY A 341 -7.23 15.49 -8.21
CA GLY A 341 -8.12 16.60 -8.59
C GLY A 341 -7.85 17.88 -7.79
N GLU A 342 -8.43 18.99 -8.24
CA GLU A 342 -8.17 20.33 -7.67
C GLU A 342 -9.25 20.80 -6.69
N SER A 343 -10.48 20.33 -6.88
CA SER A 343 -11.61 20.69 -6.02
C SER A 343 -12.61 19.57 -5.92
N VAL A 344 -13.41 19.63 -4.86
CA VAL A 344 -14.51 18.70 -4.62
C VAL A 344 -15.80 19.49 -4.63
N VAL A 345 -16.77 19.05 -5.44
CA VAL A 345 -18.11 19.62 -5.47
C VAL A 345 -19.09 18.57 -4.95
N ALA A 346 -19.95 18.96 -4.01
CA ALA A 346 -21.07 18.12 -3.63
C ALA A 346 -22.40 18.82 -3.89
N ASN A 347 -23.32 18.09 -4.51
CA ASN A 347 -24.68 18.51 -4.71
C ASN A 347 -25.56 17.63 -3.83
N LEU A 348 -25.93 18.17 -2.66
CA LEU A 348 -26.71 17.46 -1.66
C LEU A 348 -28.21 17.65 -1.91
N SER A 349 -29.00 16.62 -1.58
CA SER A 349 -30.44 16.64 -1.75
C SER A 349 -31.09 17.24 -0.50
N LYS A 350 -31.46 18.53 -0.58
CA LYS A 350 -32.20 19.24 0.46
C LYS A 350 -33.41 18.46 0.98
N GLU A 351 -34.23 17.94 0.06
CA GLU A 351 -35.41 17.14 0.41
C GLU A 351 -35.07 15.91 1.27
N ARG A 352 -33.99 15.18 0.93
CA ARG A 352 -33.58 13.99 1.70
C ARG A 352 -32.98 14.35 3.04
N ILE A 353 -32.26 15.47 3.13
CA ILE A 353 -31.67 15.97 4.37
C ILE A 353 -32.78 16.42 5.34
N GLU A 354 -33.74 17.23 4.88
CA GLU A 354 -34.84 17.73 5.71
C GLU A 354 -35.79 16.61 6.19
N LYS A 355 -35.95 15.53 5.39
CA LYS A 355 -36.77 14.37 5.76
C LYS A 355 -36.01 13.32 6.60
N SER A 356 -34.72 13.53 6.86
CA SER A 356 -33.89 12.57 7.59
C SER A 356 -34.30 12.50 9.07
N PRO A 357 -34.37 11.31 9.67
CA PRO A 357 -34.54 11.16 11.12
C PRO A 357 -33.22 11.40 11.91
N TYR A 358 -32.14 11.76 11.20
CA TYR A 358 -30.82 12.01 11.78
C TYR A 358 -30.47 13.49 11.72
N ASP A 359 -29.70 13.96 12.70
CA ASP A 359 -29.00 15.24 12.63
C ASP A 359 -27.77 15.04 11.74
N ILE A 360 -27.82 15.55 10.50
CA ILE A 360 -26.79 15.28 9.49
C ILE A 360 -25.68 16.30 9.63
N GLN A 361 -24.45 15.80 9.81
CA GLN A 361 -23.25 16.62 9.91
C GLN A 361 -22.26 16.24 8.83
N LEU A 362 -21.86 17.22 8.02
CA LEU A 362 -20.71 17.09 7.14
C LEU A 362 -19.44 17.34 7.98
N VAL A 363 -18.50 16.40 7.91
CA VAL A 363 -17.24 16.46 8.64
C VAL A 363 -16.09 16.43 7.64
N TYR A 364 -15.19 17.41 7.75
CA TYR A 364 -13.99 17.48 6.92
C TYR A 364 -12.80 18.04 7.70
N PHE A 365 -11.60 17.71 7.27
CA PHE A 365 -10.36 18.23 7.85
C PHE A 365 -9.74 19.25 6.91
N ASP A 366 -9.51 20.47 7.39
CA ASP A 366 -9.01 21.57 6.56
C ASP A 366 -7.48 21.70 6.53
N GLY A 367 -6.76 20.74 7.13
CA GLY A 367 -5.30 20.77 7.30
C GLY A 367 -4.85 21.19 8.69
N GLN A 368 -5.69 21.93 9.43
CA GLN A 368 -5.41 22.36 10.80
C GLN A 368 -6.35 21.70 11.80
N ARG A 369 -7.63 21.62 11.47
CA ARG A 369 -8.68 21.22 12.40
C ARG A 369 -9.81 20.47 11.71
N LEU A 370 -10.60 19.79 12.53
CA LEU A 370 -11.81 19.12 12.09
C LEU A 370 -13.00 20.09 12.13
N ASN A 371 -13.66 20.25 11.00
CA ASN A 371 -14.80 21.13 10.83
C ASN A 371 -16.09 20.32 10.75
N PHE A 372 -17.15 20.83 11.38
CA PHE A 372 -18.48 20.25 11.41
C PHE A 372 -19.45 21.27 10.82
N VAL A 373 -20.21 20.85 9.80
CA VAL A 373 -21.23 21.67 9.16
C VAL A 373 -22.56 20.95 9.32
N ALA A 374 -23.45 21.52 10.12
CA ALA A 374 -24.82 21.04 10.24
C ALA A 374 -25.54 21.26 8.91
N LEU A 375 -26.23 20.22 8.43
CA LEU A 375 -26.98 20.28 7.17
C LEU A 375 -28.48 20.42 7.40
N ASN A 376 -29.00 20.12 8.58
CA ASN A 376 -30.42 20.29 8.95
C ASN A 376 -30.62 21.04 10.26
#